data_AF-E4WMF6-F1
#
_entry.id   AF-E4WMF6-F1
#
_cell.length_a   1.000
_cell.length_b   1.000
_cell.length_c   1.000
_cell.angle_alpha   90.00
_cell.angle_beta   90.00
_cell.angle_gamma   90.00
#
_symmetry.space_group_name_H-M   'P 1'
#
loop_
_entity.id
_entity.type
_entity.pdbx_description
1 polymer ?
#
loop_
_entity_poly.entity_id
_entity_poly.type
_entity_poly.pdbx_seq_one_letter_code
_entity_poly.pdbx_strand_id
1 'polypeptide(L)' 'IVHLCIEKDRLGFQVFNAVNDTITALEPTRPFLERWAPGTPIVGEIGEFEAPISNRKIREVLGFAESHDWRKYVTR' A
#
# COMPACT_ATOMS: atom_id res chain seq x y z
N ILE A 1 -6.46 -10.92 3.55
CA ILE A 1 -5.01 -11.24 3.74
C ILE A 1 -4.77 -12.62 4.37
N VAL A 2 -5.30 -12.92 5.57
CA VAL A 2 -5.02 -14.18 6.29
C VAL A 2 -5.29 -15.43 5.45
N HIS A 3 -6.37 -15.43 4.67
CA HIS A 3 -6.69 -16.51 3.72
C HIS A 3 -5.54 -16.82 2.75
N LEU A 4 -4.95 -15.79 2.12
CA LEU A 4 -3.80 -15.96 1.22
C LEU A 4 -2.56 -16.52 1.94
N CYS A 5 -2.37 -16.16 3.22
CA CYS A 5 -1.25 -16.69 4.01
C CYS A 5 -1.40 -18.20 4.28
N ILE A 6 -2.63 -18.67 4.49
CA ILE A 6 -2.93 -20.08 4.75
C ILE A 6 -2.76 -20.90 3.46
N GLU A 7 -3.17 -20.36 2.32
CA GLU A 7 -3.10 -21.05 1.03
C GLU A 7 -1.68 -21.09 0.45
N LYS A 8 -0.76 -20.23 0.92
CA LYS A 8 0.60 -20.16 0.40
C LYS A 8 1.48 -21.26 0.99
N ASP A 9 1.82 -22.25 0.17
CA ASP A 9 2.75 -23.31 0.55
C ASP A 9 4.13 -22.73 0.95
N ARG A 10 4.71 -23.32 2.00
CA ARG A 10 6.04 -23.00 2.55
C ARG A 10 6.28 -21.51 2.88
N LEU A 11 5.23 -20.76 3.23
CA LEU A 11 5.34 -19.33 3.56
C LEU A 11 6.28 -19.03 4.75
N GLY A 12 6.25 -19.89 5.78
CA GLY A 12 6.97 -19.66 7.03
C GLY A 12 6.51 -18.40 7.77
N PHE A 13 7.35 -17.89 8.68
CA PHE A 13 7.10 -16.62 9.35
C PHE A 13 7.41 -15.45 8.43
N GLN A 14 6.48 -14.51 8.30
CA GLN A 14 6.62 -13.32 7.47
C GLN A 14 5.98 -12.11 8.13
N VAL A 15 6.57 -10.94 7.90
CA VAL A 15 5.94 -9.63 8.16
C VAL A 15 5.52 -9.03 6.81
N PHE A 16 4.30 -8.50 6.75
CA PHE A 16 3.72 -7.87 5.57
C PHE A 16 2.98 -6.57 5.94
N ASN A 17 3.04 -5.57 5.07
CA ASN A 17 2.17 -4.40 5.11
C ASN A 17 0.90 -4.71 4.30
N ALA A 18 -0.24 -4.87 4.98
CA ALA A 18 -1.54 -5.09 4.34
C ALA A 18 -2.27 -3.75 4.18
N VAL A 19 -1.82 -2.95 3.22
CA VAL A 19 -2.37 -1.62 2.88
C VAL A 19 -2.74 -1.57 1.39
N ASN A 20 -3.59 -0.63 0.99
CA ASN A 20 -3.97 -0.42 -0.41
C ASN A 20 -2.78 0.10 -1.23
N ASP A 21 -2.84 -0.09 -2.56
CA ASP A 21 -1.83 0.41 -3.49
C ASP A 21 -1.79 1.93 -3.56
N THR A 22 -2.92 2.58 -3.31
CA THR A 22 -3.07 4.03 -3.50
C THR A 22 -3.19 4.79 -2.18
N ILE A 23 -2.72 6.05 -2.18
CA ILE A 23 -2.82 6.97 -1.05
C ILE A 23 -4.30 7.27 -0.70
N THR A 24 -4.57 7.47 0.59
CA THR A 24 -5.88 7.89 1.13
C THR A 24 -6.13 9.40 0.97
N ALA A 25 -5.56 10.01 -0.06
CA ALA A 25 -5.69 11.43 -0.36
C ALA A 25 -6.19 11.62 -1.80
N LEU A 26 -6.76 12.80 -2.05
CA LEU A 26 -7.17 13.21 -3.40
C LEU A 26 -6.03 13.83 -4.20
N GLU A 27 -4.94 14.23 -3.54
CA GLU A 27 -3.75 14.81 -4.15
C GLU A 27 -2.67 13.73 -4.39
N PRO A 28 -1.78 13.92 -5.38
CA PRO A 28 -0.63 13.03 -5.59
C PRO A 28 0.25 12.91 -4.35
N THR A 29 0.90 11.75 -4.18
CA THR A 29 1.58 11.37 -2.95
C THR A 29 2.75 12.27 -2.59
N ARG A 30 3.57 12.69 -3.56
CA ARG A 30 4.74 13.55 -3.27
C ARG A 30 4.34 14.93 -2.75
N PRO A 31 3.46 15.70 -3.43
CA PRO A 31 2.93 16.95 -2.88
C PRO A 31 2.26 16.80 -1.50
N PHE A 32 1.53 15.70 -1.28
CA PHE A 32 0.93 15.39 0.02
C PHE A 32 2.01 15.30 1.11
N LEU A 33 3.04 14.49 0.88
CA LEU A 33 4.11 14.25 1.84
C LEU A 33 4.97 15.49 2.09
N GLU A 34 5.24 16.30 1.06
CA GLU A 34 5.95 17.58 1.21
C GLU A 34 5.21 18.54 2.15
N ARG A 35 3.87 18.59 2.08
CA ARG A 35 3.05 19.46 2.94
C ARG A 35 2.88 18.91 4.34
N TRP A 36 2.58 17.62 4.47
CA TRP A 36 2.09 17.02 5.72
C TRP A 36 3.14 16.23 6.50
N ALA A 37 4.20 15.76 5.84
CA ALA A 37 5.27 14.99 6.46
C ALA A 37 6.67 15.48 6.02
N PRO A 38 6.95 16.79 6.10
CA PRO A 38 8.20 17.36 5.60
C PRO A 38 9.41 16.76 6.32
N GLY A 39 10.48 16.50 5.57
CA GLY A 39 11.72 15.92 6.09
C GLY A 39 11.67 14.41 6.36
N THR A 40 10.53 13.75 6.12
CA THR A 40 10.45 12.28 6.18
C THR A 40 11.33 11.66 5.09
N PRO A 41 12.29 10.78 5.43
CA PRO A 41 13.09 10.11 4.42
C PRO A 41 12.22 9.24 3.51
N ILE A 42 12.31 9.48 2.21
CA ILE A 42 11.65 8.66 1.18
C ILE A 42 12.68 7.68 0.62
N VAL A 43 12.38 6.39 0.68
CA VAL A 43 13.23 5.33 0.14
C VAL A 43 12.64 4.84 -1.18
N GLY A 44 13.40 4.98 -2.26
CA GLY A 44 13.01 4.55 -3.60
C GLY A 44 12.07 5.52 -4.32
N GLU A 45 11.50 5.03 -5.42
CA GLU A 45 10.47 5.76 -6.17
C GLU A 45 9.09 5.49 -5.58
N ILE A 46 8.23 6.50 -5.62
CA ILE A 46 6.82 6.42 -5.24
C ILE A 46 6.03 6.86 -6.46
N GLY A 47 5.13 6.00 -6.94
CA GLY A 47 4.21 6.34 -8.02
C GLY A 47 3.32 7.55 -7.69
N GLU A 48 2.75 8.20 -8.70
CA GLU A 48 2.01 9.46 -8.54
C GLU A 48 0.94 9.42 -7.43
N PHE A 49 0.18 8.32 -7.35
CA PHE A 49 -0.84 8.10 -6.33
C PHE A 49 -0.54 6.89 -5.43
N GLU A 50 0.69 6.35 -5.46
CA GLU A 50 1.06 5.18 -4.66
C GLU A 50 1.01 5.52 -3.16
N ALA A 51 0.52 4.60 -2.33
CA ALA A 51 0.49 4.81 -0.89
C ALA A 51 1.90 5.09 -0.33
N PRO A 52 2.06 5.97 0.67
CA PRO A 52 3.36 6.26 1.27
C PRO A 52 3.94 5.12 2.13
N ILE A 53 3.30 3.94 2.11
CA ILE A 53 3.74 2.71 2.76
C ILE A 53 3.80 1.62 1.69
N SER A 54 4.98 1.04 1.48
CA SER A 54 5.12 -0.02 0.48
C SER A 54 4.41 -1.30 0.91
N ASN A 55 3.52 -1.79 0.06
CA ASN A 55 2.90 -3.11 0.15
C ASN A 55 3.53 -4.11 -0.85
N ARG A 56 4.63 -3.74 -1.52
CA ARG A 56 5.24 -4.52 -2.60
C ARG A 56 5.43 -6.00 -2.26
N LYS A 57 5.96 -6.30 -1.07
CA LYS A 57 6.21 -7.67 -0.61
C LYS A 57 4.92 -8.51 -0.57
N ILE A 58 3.80 -7.95 -0.11
CA ILE A 58 2.54 -8.70 0.03
C ILE A 58 1.94 -9.01 -1.34
N ARG A 59 2.10 -8.09 -2.31
CA ARG A 59 1.69 -8.29 -3.70
C ARG A 59 2.52 -9.38 -4.37
N GLU A 60 3.85 -9.27 -4.27
CA GLU A 60 4.76 -10.21 -4.95
C GLU A 60 4.73 -11.62 -4.34
N VAL A 61 4.63 -11.74 -3.01
CA VAL A 61 4.66 -13.05 -2.33
C VAL A 61 3.31 -13.73 -2.30
N LEU A 62 2.25 -12.99 -1.97
CA LEU A 62 0.91 -13.55 -1.73
C LEU A 62 -0.09 -13.26 -2.85
N GLY A 63 0.28 -12.48 -3.87
CA GLY A 63 -0.68 -12.02 -4.88
C GLY A 63 -1.78 -11.13 -4.28
N PHE A 64 -1.50 -10.48 -3.14
CA PHE A 64 -2.49 -9.64 -2.48
C PHE A 64 -2.85 -8.44 -3.37
N ALA A 65 -4.15 -8.22 -3.51
CA ALA A 65 -4.73 -7.02 -4.06
C ALA A 65 -5.89 -6.60 -3.14
N GLU A 66 -6.02 -5.31 -2.87
CA GLU A 66 -7.09 -4.80 -2.04
C GLU A 66 -8.46 -4.95 -2.73
N SER A 67 -9.44 -5.48 -2.01
CA SER A 67 -10.82 -5.51 -2.50
C SER A 67 -11.49 -4.13 -2.38
N HIS A 68 -11.08 -3.34 -1.38
CA HIS A 68 -11.76 -2.14 -0.92
C HIS A 68 -10.91 -0.88 -1.09
N ASP A 69 -10.86 -0.35 -2.32
CA ASP A 69 -10.41 1.03 -2.55
C ASP A 69 -11.51 1.99 -2.07
N TRP A 70 -11.16 2.92 -1.18
CA TRP A 70 -12.09 3.90 -0.62
C TRP A 70 -12.80 4.71 -1.70
N ARG A 71 -12.14 4.96 -2.84
CA ARG A 71 -12.70 5.70 -3.99
C ARG A 71 -13.91 5.00 -4.62
N LYS A 72 -14.10 3.70 -4.35
CA LYS A 72 -15.29 2.95 -4.79
C LYS A 72 -16.52 3.22 -3.92
N TYR A 73 -16.34 3.76 -2.71
CA TYR A 73 -17.40 3.86 -1.71
C TYR A 73 -17.73 5.30 -1.32
N VAL A 74 -16.77 6.22 -1.42
CA VAL A 74 -16.96 7.62 -1.04
C VAL A 74 -16.96 8.47 -2.29
N THR A 75 -18.14 9.00 -2.62
CA THR A 75 -18.31 10.01 -3.69
C THR A 75 -18.06 11.41 -3.13
N ARG A 76 -17.61 12.32 -4.00
CA ARG A 76 -17.36 13.72 -3.67
C ARG A 76 -18.65 14.51 -3.56
#